data_AF-A0A937DQM7-F1
#
_entry.id   AF-A0A937DQM7-F1
#
_cell.length_a   1.000
_cell.length_b   1.000
_cell.length_c   1.000
_cell.angle_alpha   90.00
_cell.angle_beta   90.00
_cell.angle_gamma   90.00
#
_symmetry.space_group_name_H-M   'P 1'
#
loop_
_entity.id
_entity.type
_entity.pdbx_description
1 polymer ?
#
loop_
_entity_poly.entity_id
_entity_poly.type
_entity_poly.pdbx_seq_one_letter_code
_entity_poly.pdbx_strand_id
1 'polypeptide(L)'
;MRVRGFYEWGHVLHILDAETHGFGRADIESVESFWAFGDMHSSAAGFVLQLRDGRRPYIDFLHRHGFEQDEDFRIEVEFLPSGQAHPAPRPHDVLPWPPGEWSSETAHLHRLLAATPTS
;
A
#
# COMPACT_ATOMS: atom_id res chain seq x y z
N MET A 1 2.10 17.84 6.17
CA MET A 1 1.25 17.67 4.98
C MET A 1 0.60 16.30 5.08
N ARG A 2 -0.73 16.17 5.06
CA ARG A 2 -1.39 14.86 5.21
C ARG A 2 -1.34 14.14 3.86
N VAL A 3 -0.38 13.24 3.69
CA VAL A 3 -0.26 12.41 2.49
C VAL A 3 -1.51 11.55 2.39
N ARG A 4 -2.18 11.55 1.24
CA ARG A 4 -3.45 10.83 1.02
C ARG A 4 -3.25 9.41 0.45
N GLY A 5 -2.01 8.93 0.35
CA GLY A 5 -1.70 7.62 -0.20
C GLY A 5 -1.84 7.50 -1.72
N PHE A 6 -2.10 8.61 -2.46
CA PHE A 6 -2.36 8.56 -3.90
C PHE A 6 -1.14 8.14 -4.71
N TYR A 7 0.02 8.73 -4.39
CA TYR A 7 1.26 8.48 -5.11
C TYR A 7 1.69 7.03 -4.90
N GLU A 8 1.70 6.60 -3.64
CA GLU A 8 2.10 5.27 -3.20
C GLU A 8 1.16 4.21 -3.79
N TRP A 9 -0.15 4.47 -3.77
CA TRP A 9 -1.13 3.57 -4.36
C TRP A 9 -1.00 3.46 -5.88
N GLY A 10 -0.74 4.58 -6.56
CA GLY A 10 -0.47 4.58 -8.00
C GLY A 10 0.75 3.72 -8.37
N HIS A 11 1.83 3.83 -7.60
CA HIS A 11 3.02 3.00 -7.78
C HIS A 11 2.75 1.52 -7.48
N VAL A 12 2.06 1.22 -6.38
CA VAL A 12 1.64 -0.15 -6.06
C VAL A 12 0.84 -0.76 -7.21
N LEU A 13 -0.15 -0.04 -7.75
CA LEU A 13 -0.95 -0.52 -8.88
C LEU A 13 -0.16 -0.70 -10.18
N HIS A 14 0.97 -0.01 -10.34
CA HIS A 14 1.83 -0.13 -11.51
C HIS A 14 2.77 -1.33 -11.42
N ILE A 15 3.25 -1.64 -10.21
CA ILE A 15 4.27 -2.68 -9.97
C ILE A 15 3.65 -4.03 -9.63
N LEU A 16 2.47 -4.07 -9.02
CA LEU A 16 1.81 -5.32 -8.63
C LEU A 16 1.57 -6.24 -9.84
N ASP A 17 2.18 -7.41 -9.77
CA ASP A 17 2.00 -8.51 -10.70
C ASP A 17 1.75 -9.83 -9.95
N ALA A 18 1.02 -10.73 -10.61
CA ALA A 18 0.60 -11.99 -9.99
C ALA A 18 1.74 -12.99 -9.78
N GLU A 19 2.82 -12.93 -10.56
CA GLU A 19 3.94 -13.86 -10.48
C GLU A 19 4.78 -13.59 -9.22
N THR A 20 5.06 -12.32 -8.94
CA THR A 20 5.87 -11.91 -7.79
C THR A 20 5.02 -11.81 -6.51
N HIS A 21 3.79 -11.31 -6.61
CA HIS A 21 3.00 -10.91 -5.43
C HIS A 21 1.82 -11.84 -5.13
N GLY A 22 1.53 -12.81 -6.01
CA GLY A 22 0.41 -13.75 -5.86
C GLY A 22 -0.98 -13.18 -6.17
N PHE A 23 -1.05 -11.93 -6.64
CA PHE A 23 -2.22 -11.29 -7.25
C PHE A 23 -1.79 -10.05 -8.05
N GLY A 24 -2.57 -9.69 -9.07
CA GLY A 24 -2.39 -8.46 -9.83
C GLY A 24 -3.49 -7.44 -9.57
N ARG A 25 -3.35 -6.27 -10.19
CA ARG A 25 -4.35 -5.19 -10.10
C ARG A 25 -5.79 -5.64 -10.40
N ALA A 26 -5.99 -6.52 -11.38
CA ALA A 26 -7.32 -6.97 -11.80
C ALA A 26 -8.05 -7.80 -10.72
N ASP A 27 -7.30 -8.44 -9.83
CA ASP A 27 -7.82 -9.29 -8.76
C ASP A 27 -8.35 -8.47 -7.57
N ILE A 28 -7.99 -7.18 -7.50
CA ILE A 28 -8.36 -6.29 -6.41
C ILE A 28 -9.83 -5.89 -6.56
N GLU A 29 -10.62 -6.15 -5.52
CA GLU A 29 -12.00 -5.71 -5.42
C GLU A 29 -12.07 -4.31 -4.81
N SER A 30 -11.38 -4.09 -3.69
CA SER A 30 -11.38 -2.80 -3.01
C SER A 30 -10.18 -2.60 -2.09
N VAL A 31 -9.94 -1.34 -1.69
CA VAL A 31 -9.07 -0.98 -0.56
C VAL A 31 -9.96 -0.78 0.67
N GLU A 32 -9.71 -1.54 1.74
CA GLU A 32 -10.50 -1.51 2.98
C GLU A 32 -10.01 -0.43 3.93
N SER A 33 -8.70 -0.36 4.13
CA SER A 33 -8.05 0.65 4.96
C SER A 33 -6.65 0.94 4.47
N PHE A 34 -6.13 2.09 4.85
CA PHE A 34 -4.77 2.47 4.55
C PHE A 34 -4.16 3.33 5.66
N TRP A 35 -2.84 3.39 5.69
CA TRP A 35 -2.10 4.47 6.34
C TRP A 35 -1.11 5.03 5.33
N ALA A 36 -0.70 6.29 5.51
CA ALA A 36 0.34 6.90 4.71
C ALA A 36 1.19 7.83 5.57
N PHE A 37 2.47 7.86 5.28
CA PHE A 37 3.47 8.69 5.91
C PHE A 37 4.41 9.23 4.82
N GLY A 38 4.83 10.48 4.94
CA GLY A 38 5.83 11.02 4.05
C GLY A 38 6.56 12.20 4.69
N ASP A 39 7.87 12.22 4.50
CA ASP A 39 8.76 13.30 4.92
C ASP A 39 9.70 13.70 3.77
N MET A 40 10.78 14.44 4.07
CA MET A 40 11.72 14.87 3.04
C MET A 40 12.59 13.74 2.47
N HIS A 41 12.65 12.58 3.14
CA HIS A 41 13.58 11.50 2.83
C HIS A 41 12.88 10.21 2.41
N SER A 42 11.60 10.08 2.70
CA SER A 42 10.85 8.86 2.39
C SER A 42 9.36 9.12 2.26
N SER A 43 8.70 8.25 1.51
CA SER A 43 7.28 8.03 1.60
C SER A 43 6.99 6.56 1.86
N ALA A 44 6.04 6.28 2.74
CA ALA A 44 5.60 4.93 3.05
C ALA A 44 4.08 4.89 3.15
N ALA A 45 3.50 3.78 2.72
CA ALA A 45 2.07 3.57 2.87
C ALA A 45 1.76 2.09 3.05
N GLY A 46 0.71 1.83 3.81
CA GLY A 46 0.18 0.50 3.96
C GLY A 46 -1.24 0.43 3.44
N PHE A 47 -1.58 -0.64 2.73
CA PHE A 47 -2.93 -0.83 2.17
C PHE A 47 -3.44 -2.21 2.54
N VAL A 48 -4.60 -2.27 3.19
CA VAL A 48 -5.35 -3.53 3.34
C VAL A 48 -6.34 -3.61 2.20
N LEU A 49 -6.25 -4.69 1.42
CA LEU A 49 -7.10 -4.93 0.27
C LEU A 49 -8.08 -6.06 0.52
N GLN A 50 -9.19 -6.02 -0.20
CA GLN A 50 -10.04 -7.17 -0.45
C GLN A 50 -9.83 -7.62 -1.90
N LEU A 51 -9.46 -8.89 -2.10
CA LEU A 51 -9.43 -9.50 -3.42
C LEU A 51 -10.79 -10.14 -3.73
N ARG A 52 -11.07 -10.28 -5.03
CA ARG A 52 -12.32 -10.87 -5.56
C ARG A 52 -12.52 -12.33 -5.16
N ASP A 53 -11.45 -13.03 -4.80
CA ASP A 53 -11.49 -14.43 -4.33
C ASP A 53 -11.64 -14.56 -2.81
N GLY A 54 -11.82 -13.44 -2.10
CA GLY A 54 -11.99 -13.41 -0.66
C GLY A 54 -10.70 -13.24 0.14
N ARG A 55 -9.51 -13.38 -0.46
CA ARG A 55 -8.24 -13.15 0.24
C ARG A 55 -8.05 -11.66 0.58
N ARG A 56 -7.35 -11.39 1.68
CA ARG A 56 -7.09 -10.03 2.18
C ARG A 56 -5.60 -9.74 2.34
N PRO A 57 -4.88 -9.29 1.30
CA PRO A 57 -3.49 -8.91 1.41
C PRO A 57 -3.35 -7.53 2.05
N TYR A 58 -2.35 -7.41 2.92
CA TYR A 58 -1.72 -6.17 3.33
C TYR A 58 -0.51 -5.90 2.45
N ILE A 59 -0.44 -4.69 1.90
CA ILE A 59 0.71 -4.19 1.14
C ILE A 59 1.46 -3.20 2.01
N ASP A 60 2.76 -3.40 2.16
CA ASP A 60 3.70 -2.47 2.79
C ASP A 60 4.56 -1.82 1.71
N PHE A 61 4.32 -0.55 1.42
CA PHE A 61 5.06 0.24 0.43
C PHE A 61 6.05 1.17 1.13
N LEU A 62 7.29 1.17 0.67
CA LEU A 62 8.32 2.11 1.08
C LEU A 62 9.05 2.64 -0.15
N HIS A 63 9.17 3.97 -0.22
CA HIS A 63 10.02 4.70 -1.15
C HIS A 63 11.02 5.54 -0.35
N ARG A 64 12.31 5.34 -0.59
CA ARG A 64 13.38 6.16 -0.02
C ARG A 64 13.93 7.12 -1.09
N HIS A 65 13.87 8.41 -0.79
CA HIS A 65 14.47 9.46 -1.62
C HIS A 65 15.98 9.49 -1.38
N GLY A 66 16.73 8.75 -2.20
CA GLY A 66 18.19 8.81 -2.22
C GLY A 66 18.69 10.16 -2.74
N PHE A 67 19.74 10.70 -2.13
CA PHE A 67 20.40 11.93 -2.61
C PHE A 67 21.29 11.70 -3.85
N GLU A 68 21.64 10.45 -4.18
CA GLU A 68 22.65 10.10 -5.21
C GLU A 68 22.13 9.13 -6.30
N GLN A 69 20.86 9.27 -6.70
CA GLN A 69 20.26 8.70 -7.94
C GLN A 69 19.71 7.27 -7.95
N ASP A 70 19.86 6.48 -6.89
CA ASP A 70 19.12 5.21 -6.78
C ASP A 70 17.87 5.43 -5.91
N GLU A 71 16.73 5.73 -6.55
CA GLU A 71 15.43 5.63 -5.89
C GLU A 71 15.19 4.17 -5.49
N ASP A 72 15.06 3.91 -4.20
CA ASP A 72 14.84 2.56 -3.67
C ASP A 72 13.37 2.40 -3.28
N PHE A 73 12.70 1.46 -3.94
CA PHE A 73 11.31 1.11 -3.70
C PHE A 73 11.21 -0.34 -3.20
N ARG A 74 10.44 -0.56 -2.14
CA ARG A 74 10.10 -1.87 -1.62
C ARG A 74 8.60 -2.01 -1.52
N ILE A 75 8.09 -3.12 -2.04
CA ILE A 75 6.73 -3.60 -1.82
C ILE A 75 6.83 -4.96 -1.13
N GLU A 76 6.18 -5.08 0.01
CA GLU A 76 5.95 -6.37 0.64
C GLU A 76 4.47 -6.70 0.71
N VAL A 77 4.16 -7.99 0.60
CA VAL A 77 2.80 -8.49 0.68
C VAL A 77 2.70 -9.50 1.80
N GLU A 78 1.70 -9.31 2.66
CA GLU A 78 1.34 -10.23 3.74
C GLU A 78 -0.15 -10.58 3.60
N PHE A 79 -0.50 -11.86 3.53
CA PHE A 79 -1.92 -12.27 3.53
C PHE A 79 -2.45 -12.32 4.96
N LEU A 80 -3.44 -11.46 5.26
CA LEU A 80 -4.04 -11.39 6.58
C LEU A 80 -4.97 -12.58 6.82
N PRO A 81 -4.89 -13.22 8.01
CA PRO A 81 -5.89 -14.18 8.45
C PRO A 81 -7.30 -13.59 8.49
N SER A 82 -8.31 -14.46 8.37
CA SER A 82 -9.70 -14.05 8.53
C SER A 82 -9.95 -13.40 9.89
N GLY A 83 -10.68 -12.28 9.91
CA GLY A 83 -10.99 -11.52 11.12
C GLY A 83 -9.89 -10.56 11.59
N GLN A 84 -8.69 -10.58 10.99
CA GLN A 84 -7.62 -9.65 11.34
C GLN A 84 -7.75 -8.34 10.54
N ALA A 85 -8.10 -7.24 11.21
CA ALA A 85 -8.33 -5.95 10.54
C ALA A 85 -7.06 -5.37 9.90
N HIS A 86 -5.93 -5.39 10.61
CA HIS A 86 -4.66 -4.80 10.21
C HIS A 86 -3.50 -5.80 10.47
N PRO A 87 -2.35 -5.69 9.77
CA PRO A 87 -1.17 -6.49 10.08
C PRO A 87 -0.74 -6.32 11.53
N ALA A 88 -0.05 -7.33 12.07
CA ALA A 88 0.54 -7.22 13.39
C ALA A 88 1.58 -6.08 13.40
N PRO A 89 1.72 -5.34 14.52
CA PRO A 89 2.75 -4.33 14.60
C PRO A 89 4.14 -4.91 14.36
N ARG A 90 4.87 -4.30 13.42
CA ARG A 90 6.27 -4.63 13.18
C ARG A 90 7.13 -3.75 14.08
N PRO A 91 8.20 -4.28 14.70
CA PRO A 91 9.16 -3.42 15.37
C PRO A 91 9.78 -2.49 14.33
N HIS A 92 9.42 -1.21 14.39
CA HIS A 92 10.14 -0.15 13.69
C HIS A 92 10.91 0.60 14.77
N ASP A 93 12.25 0.56 14.72
CA ASP A 93 13.12 1.00 15.81
C ASP A 93 12.97 2.50 16.17
N VAL A 94 12.26 3.29 15.37
CA VAL A 94 12.28 4.76 15.43
C VAL A 94 10.89 5.42 15.35
N LEU A 95 9.85 4.73 14.89
CA LEU A 95 8.50 5.30 14.74
C LEU A 95 7.42 4.34 15.28
N PRO A 96 6.31 4.87 15.85
CA PRO A 96 5.14 4.06 16.12
C PRO A 96 4.68 3.37 14.83
N TRP A 97 4.17 2.15 14.95
CA TRP A 97 3.64 1.40 13.82
C TRP A 97 2.09 1.40 13.82
N PRO A 98 1.45 1.73 12.69
CA PRO A 98 2.07 2.31 11.50
C PRO A 98 2.57 3.75 11.76
N PRO A 99 3.50 4.25 10.93
CA PRO A 99 4.04 5.62 11.07
C PRO A 99 3.01 6.71 10.74
N GLY A 100 1.86 6.33 10.17
CA GLY A 100 0.66 7.17 10.04
C GLY A 100 -0.52 6.61 10.84
N GLU A 101 -1.70 7.21 10.72
CA GLU A 101 -2.94 6.65 11.28
C GLU A 101 -3.63 5.76 10.24
N TRP A 102 -4.20 4.64 10.69
CA TRP A 102 -5.13 3.88 9.87
C TRP A 102 -6.38 4.70 9.57
N SER A 103 -6.79 4.70 8.32
CA SER A 103 -8.00 5.35 7.83
C SER A 103 -8.82 4.39 6.97
N SER A 104 -10.13 4.42 7.16
CA SER A 104 -11.11 3.74 6.30
C SER A 104 -11.68 4.66 5.21
N GLU A 105 -11.21 5.91 5.11
CA GLU A 105 -11.66 6.85 4.07
C GLU A 105 -10.96 6.53 2.74
N THR A 106 -11.40 5.49 2.03
CA THR A 106 -10.70 4.91 0.87
C THR A 106 -11.28 5.30 -0.50
N ALA A 107 -12.34 6.13 -0.52
CA ALA A 107 -13.08 6.45 -1.74
C ALA A 107 -12.19 7.01 -2.87
N HIS A 108 -11.12 7.73 -2.53
CA HIS A 108 -10.18 8.26 -3.52
C HIS A 108 -9.23 7.20 -4.10
N LEU A 109 -8.88 6.19 -3.32
CA LEU A 109 -8.04 5.06 -3.78
C LEU A 109 -8.82 4.15 -4.73
N HIS A 110 -10.12 3.98 -4.50
CA HIS A 110 -11.00 3.23 -5.41
C HIS A 110 -11.13 3.91 -6.78
N ARG A 111 -11.14 5.25 -6.82
CA ARG A 111 -11.12 5.98 -8.10
C ARG A 111 -9.86 5.70 -8.91
N LEU A 112 -8.70 5.64 -8.25
CA LEU A 112 -7.44 5.25 -8.91
C LEU A 112 -7.48 3.79 -9.38
N LEU A 113 -8.01 2.89 -8.55
CA LEU A 113 -8.16 1.47 -8.92
C LEU A 113 -9.02 1.31 -10.19
N ALA A 114 -10.10 2.08 -10.30
CA ALA A 114 -11.01 2.06 -11.44
C ALA A 114 -10.45 2.76 -12.71
N ALA A 115 -9.45 3.63 -12.58
CA ALA A 115 -8.86 4.34 -13.71
C ALA A 115 -7.93 3.42 -14.51
N THR A 116 -8.43 2.76 -15.55
CA THR A 116 -7.64 1.93 -16.45
C THR A 116 -6.48 2.75 -17.06
N PRO A 117 -5.24 2.23 -17.11
CA PRO A 117 -4.23 2.83 -17.97
C PRO A 117 -4.73 2.68 -19.41
N THR A 118 -5.03 3.77 -20.10
CA THR A 118 -5.15 3.75 -21.56
C THR A 118 -3.82 3.23 -22.11
N SER A 119 -3.86 2.04 -22.71
CA SER A 119 -2.77 1.46 -23.49
C SER A 119 -2.38 2.36 -24.66
#